data_AF-A0A0V0W9R6-F1
#
_entry.id   AF-A0A0V0W9R6-F1
#
_cell.length_a   1.000
_cell.length_b   1.000
_cell.length_c   1.000
_cell.angle_alpha   90.00
_cell.angle_beta   90.00
_cell.angle_gamma   90.00
#
_symmetry.space_group_name_H-M   'P 1'
#
loop_
_entity.id
_entity.type
_entity.pdbx_description
1 polymer ?
#
loop_
_entity_poly.entity_id
_entity_poly.type
_entity_poly.pdbx_seq_one_letter_code
_entity_poly.pdbx_strand_id
1 'polypeptide(L)'
;MANLIGRSCSRETWKPLDVTDLRVYVGLLILGGVCRFRREATGTLWNAENGRAIFPAVMLLKKFHLISRMIRFDHHNSRASRR
;
A
#
# COMPACT_ATOMS: atom_id res chain seq x y z
N MET A 1 13.29 1.29 -4.21
CA MET A 1 12.29 1.08 -5.29
C MET A 1 11.07 2.00 -5.24
N ALA A 2 9.91 1.60 -4.69
CA ALA A 2 8.54 2.10 -5.00
C ALA A 2 8.37 3.54 -5.52
N ASN A 3 9.00 4.54 -4.89
CA ASN A 3 9.01 5.94 -5.33
C ASN A 3 9.45 6.16 -6.79
N LEU A 4 10.31 5.32 -7.34
CA LEU A 4 10.69 5.37 -8.76
C LEU A 4 9.50 5.06 -9.68
N ILE A 5 8.78 3.98 -9.37
CA ILE A 5 7.64 3.49 -10.15
C ILE A 5 6.44 4.43 -10.02
N GLY A 6 6.17 4.91 -8.81
CA GLY A 6 5.12 5.89 -8.58
C GLY A 6 5.33 7.20 -9.34
N ARG A 7 6.58 7.72 -9.36
CA ARG A 7 6.94 8.89 -10.18
C ARG A 7 6.79 8.66 -11.69
N SER A 8 7.10 7.45 -12.20
CA SER A 8 6.92 7.15 -13.62
C SER A 8 5.46 6.91 -14.03
N CYS A 9 4.62 6.37 -13.12
CA CYS A 9 3.25 6.00 -13.44
C CYS A 9 2.19 7.06 -13.08
N SER A 10 2.52 8.05 -12.23
CA SER A 10 1.55 9.03 -11.71
C SER A 10 2.23 10.34 -11.29
N ARG A 11 3.04 10.93 -12.18
CA ARG A 11 3.97 12.03 -11.89
C ARG A 11 3.38 13.23 -11.12
N GLU A 12 2.11 13.58 -11.40
CA GLU A 12 1.41 14.73 -10.80
C GLU A 12 0.79 14.42 -9.42
N THR A 13 0.33 13.19 -9.20
CA THR A 13 -0.39 12.78 -7.97
C THR A 13 0.48 11.98 -7.00
N TRP A 14 1.68 11.57 -7.43
CA TRP A 14 2.62 10.81 -6.60
C TRP A 14 3.37 11.70 -5.60
N LYS A 15 2.87 11.72 -4.36
CA LYS A 15 3.71 12.08 -3.20
C LYS A 15 4.68 10.93 -2.89
N PRO A 16 5.99 11.18 -2.73
CA PRO A 16 6.93 10.16 -2.29
C PRO A 16 6.50 9.52 -0.97
N LEU A 17 6.50 8.20 -0.92
CA LEU A 17 6.36 7.41 0.30
C LEU A 17 7.65 7.50 1.10
N ASP A 18 7.54 7.73 2.40
CA ASP A 18 8.65 7.65 3.34
C ASP A 18 8.71 6.26 4.00
N VAL A 19 9.57 6.11 5.03
CA VAL A 19 9.67 4.87 5.81
C VAL A 19 8.42 4.68 6.70
N THR A 20 7.80 5.77 7.18
CA THR A 20 6.60 5.73 8.01
C THR A 20 5.42 5.14 7.23
N ASP A 21 5.16 5.63 6.03
CA ASP A 21 4.13 5.13 5.12
C ASP A 21 4.26 3.64 4.84
N LEU A 22 5.48 3.15 4.63
CA LEU A 22 5.74 1.74 4.38
C LEU A 22 5.51 0.89 5.65
N ARG A 23 5.95 1.38 6.82
CA ARG A 23 5.72 0.72 8.12
C ARG A 23 4.22 0.63 8.43
N VAL A 24 3.49 1.72 8.22
CA VAL A 24 2.03 1.79 8.43
C VAL A 24 1.30 0.85 7.47
N TYR A 25 1.65 0.85 6.19
CA TYR A 25 1.10 -0.07 5.19
C TYR A 25 1.32 -1.55 5.57
N VAL A 26 2.54 -1.92 5.98
CA VAL A 26 2.87 -3.27 6.43
C VAL A 26 2.14 -3.62 7.73
N GLY A 27 1.98 -2.67 8.66
CA GLY A 27 1.19 -2.84 9.88
C GLY A 27 -0.28 -3.19 9.59
N LEU A 28 -0.92 -2.52 8.63
CA LEU A 28 -2.28 -2.84 8.21
C LEU A 28 -2.39 -4.22 7.53
N LEU A 29 -1.37 -4.65 6.78
CA LEU A 29 -1.33 -6.01 6.22
C LEU A 29 -1.20 -7.08 7.32
N ILE A 30 -0.35 -6.86 8.33
CA ILE A 30 -0.19 -7.75 9.49
C ILE A 30 -1.52 -7.82 10.27
N LEU A 31 -2.13 -6.68 10.57
CA LEU A 31 -3.41 -6.58 11.28
C LEU A 31 -4.53 -7.32 10.53
N GLY A 32 -4.67 -7.11 9.22
CA GLY A 32 -5.66 -7.81 8.39
C GLY A 32 -5.42 -9.32 8.29
N GLY A 33 -4.17 -9.77 8.45
CA GLY A 33 -3.80 -11.18 8.58
C GLY A 33 -4.20 -11.77 9.94
N VAL A 34 -3.75 -11.15 11.04
CA VAL A 34 -3.97 -11.61 12.42
C VAL A 34 -5.48 -11.65 12.75
N CYS A 35 -6.21 -10.58 12.45
CA CYS A 35 -7.65 -10.50 12.68
C CYS A 35 -8.50 -11.27 11.64
N ARG A 36 -7.87 -12.04 10.74
CA ARG A 36 -8.52 -12.86 9.70
C ARG A 36 -9.41 -12.11 8.69
N PHE A 37 -9.39 -10.78 8.69
CA PHE A 37 -10.07 -9.87 7.75
C PHE A 37 -9.67 -10.07 6.27
N ARG A 38 -8.65 -10.89 5.98
CA ARG A 38 -8.17 -11.31 4.64
C ARG A 38 -9.25 -11.75 3.62
N ARG A 39 -10.47 -12.10 4.03
CA ARG A 39 -11.59 -12.44 3.12
C ARG A 39 -12.55 -11.28 2.84
N GLU A 40 -12.46 -10.17 3.57
CA GLU A 40 -13.28 -8.98 3.33
C GLU A 40 -12.69 -8.12 2.20
N ALA A 41 -13.55 -7.47 1.42
CA ALA A 41 -13.10 -6.53 0.40
C ALA A 41 -12.49 -5.27 1.06
N THR A 42 -11.46 -4.69 0.46
CA THR A 42 -10.82 -3.47 0.98
C THR A 42 -11.81 -2.32 1.18
N GLY A 43 -12.81 -2.21 0.31
CA GLY A 43 -13.89 -1.22 0.44
C GLY A 43 -14.83 -1.47 1.63
N THR A 44 -15.01 -2.73 2.05
CA THR A 44 -15.76 -3.09 3.27
C THR A 44 -14.96 -2.71 4.51
N LEU A 45 -13.67 -3.07 4.56
CA LEU A 45 -12.80 -2.76 5.71
C LEU A 45 -12.64 -1.26 5.97
N TRP A 46 -12.66 -0.46 4.91
CA TRP A 46 -12.61 1.01 4.96
C TRP A 46 -13.98 1.71 4.96
N ASN A 47 -15.09 0.98 5.02
CA ASN A 47 -16.42 1.58 5.13
C ASN A 47 -16.57 2.30 6.49
N ALA A 48 -17.18 3.49 6.48
CA ALA A 48 -17.28 4.36 7.66
C ALA A 48 -18.29 3.86 8.72
N GLU A 49 -19.28 3.08 8.31
CA GLU A 49 -20.38 2.60 9.17
C GLU A 49 -20.12 1.15 9.64
N ASN A 50 -19.78 0.28 8.69
CA ASN A 50 -19.77 -1.18 8.85
C ASN A 50 -18.35 -1.80 8.76
N GLY A 51 -17.33 -0.97 8.54
CA GLY A 51 -15.95 -1.39 8.35
C GLY A 51 -15.18 -1.64 9.66
N ARG A 52 -13.89 -1.34 9.65
CA ARG A 52 -12.99 -1.56 10.80
C ARG A 52 -12.26 -0.26 11.09
N ALA A 53 -12.80 0.57 11.99
CA ALA A 53 -12.40 1.97 12.20
C ALA A 53 -10.89 2.27 12.25
N ILE A 54 -10.08 1.33 12.76
CA ILE A 54 -8.61 1.40 12.75
C ILE A 54 -8.00 1.55 11.34
N PHE A 55 -8.58 0.93 10.29
CA PHE A 55 -8.07 1.02 8.92
C PHE A 55 -8.18 2.44 8.32
N PRO A 56 -9.36 3.10 8.26
CA PRO A 56 -9.48 4.47 7.79
C PRO A 56 -8.79 5.50 8.70
N ALA A 57 -8.73 5.26 10.02
CA ALA A 57 -8.01 6.13 10.95
C ALA A 57 -6.48 6.12 10.73
N VAL A 58 -5.92 4.98 10.33
CA VAL A 58 -4.47 4.79 10.17
C VAL A 58 -3.98 5.15 8.75
N MET A 59 -4.77 4.90 7.71
CA MET A 59 -4.41 5.26 6.32
C MET A 59 -5.65 5.42 5.45
N LEU A 60 -5.70 6.41 4.55
CA LEU A 60 -6.79 6.52 3.56
C LEU A 60 -6.77 5.35 2.56
N LEU A 61 -7.94 4.78 2.22
CA LEU A 61 -8.09 3.68 1.24
C LEU A 61 -7.40 3.98 -0.10
N LYS A 62 -7.51 5.23 -0.58
CA LYS A 62 -6.83 5.68 -1.81
C LYS A 62 -5.30 5.56 -1.70
N LYS A 63 -4.72 5.84 -0.52
CA LYS A 63 -3.28 5.70 -0.26
C LYS A 63 -2.88 4.23 -0.13
N PHE A 64 -3.67 3.41 0.55
CA PHE A 64 -3.43 1.96 0.64
C PHE A 64 -3.38 1.31 -0.75
N HIS A 65 -4.40 1.53 -1.59
CA HIS A 65 -4.42 1.04 -2.98
C HIS A 65 -3.27 1.59 -3.84
N LEU A 66 -2.88 2.85 -3.65
CA LEU A 66 -1.74 3.45 -4.35
C LEU A 66 -0.41 2.75 -3.99
N ILE A 67 -0.18 2.46 -2.70
CA ILE A 67 1.00 1.70 -2.24
C ILE A 67 0.95 0.28 -2.81
N SER A 68 -0.18 -0.44 -2.69
CA SER A 68 -0.33 -1.80 -3.22
C SER A 68 -0.02 -1.93 -4.71
N ARG A 69 -0.37 -0.91 -5.52
CA ARG A 69 -0.08 -0.90 -6.97
C ARG A 69 1.38 -0.62 -7.29
N MET A 70 2.05 0.27 -6.54
CA MET A 70 3.40 0.76 -6.85
C MET A 70 4.54 0.07 -6.07
N ILE A 71 4.24 -0.70 -5.03
CA ILE A 71 5.25 -1.41 -4.24
C ILE A 71 6.00 -2.44 -5.11
N ARG A 72 7.33 -2.37 -5.10
CA ARG A 72 8.24 -3.32 -5.77
C ARG A 72 9.44 -3.54 -4.87
N PHE A 73 9.91 -4.78 -4.78
CA PHE A 73 11.07 -5.19 -3.98
C PHE A 73 12.35 -5.35 -4.81
N ASP A 74 12.30 -4.98 -6.10
CA ASP A 74 13.35 -5.23 -7.09
C ASP A 74 13.43 -4.08 -8.11
N HIS A 75 14.64 -3.83 -8.63
CA HIS A 75 14.95 -2.77 -9.58
C HIS A 75 15.00 -3.32 -11.01
N HIS A 76 14.05 -2.90 -11.85
CA HIS A 76 13.86 -3.47 -13.20
C HIS A 76 15.11 -3.42 -14.08
N ASN A 77 15.88 -2.32 -14.05
CA ASN A 77 17.12 -2.17 -14.82
C ASN A 77 18.19 -3.21 -14.48
N SER A 78 18.26 -3.69 -13.23
CA SER A 78 19.26 -4.70 -12.81
C SER A 78 18.78 -6.14 -12.99
N ARG A 79 17.67 -6.37 -13.70
CA ARG A 79 17.19 -7.73 -14.04
C ARG A 79 18.00 -8.39 -15.16
N ALA A 80 18.44 -7.61 -16.14
CA ALA A 80 19.17 -8.14 -17.29
C ALA A 80 20.54 -8.71 -16.88
N SER A 81 21.24 -8.05 -15.95
CA SER A 81 22.54 -8.44 -15.41
C SER A 81 22.46 -9.51 -14.29
N ARG A 82 21.36 -10.28 -14.23
CA ARG A 82 21.14 -11.38 -13.27
C ARG A 82 20.48 -12.59 -13.95
N ARG A 83 20.66 -12.72 -15.25
CA ARG A 83 20.31 -13.86 -16.09
C ARG A 83 21.59 -14.43 -16.67
#